data_AF-A0A1R3GVB3-F1
#
_entry.id   AF-A0A1R3GVB3-F1
#
_cell.length_a   1.000
_cell.length_b   1.000
_cell.length_c   1.000
_cell.angle_alpha   90.00
_cell.angle_beta   90.00
_cell.angle_gamma   90.00
#
_symmetry.space_group_name_H-M   'P 1'
#
loop_
_entity.id
_entity.type
_entity.pdbx_description
1 polymer ?
#
loop_
_entity_poly.entity_id
_entity_poly.type
_entity_poly.pdbx_seq_one_letter_code
_entity_poly.pdbx_strand_id
1 'polypeptide(L)' 'MANRVDHEYDYLFKIVLIGDSGVGKSNILSRFTRNEFCLESKSTIGVEFATRTLQNLLAD' A
#
# COMPACT_ATOMS: atom_id res chain seq x y z
N MET A 1 -5.84 0.39 34.53
CA MET A 1 -7.12 -0.10 33.99
C MET A 1 -7.31 0.52 32.61
N ALA A 2 -7.57 -0.34 31.61
CA ALA A 2 -7.97 -0.09 30.22
C ALA A 2 -7.01 0.72 29.31
N ASN A 3 -6.27 -0.02 28.46
CA ASN A 3 -5.70 0.48 27.21
C ASN A 3 -6.82 1.08 26.33
N ARG A 4 -6.86 2.40 26.16
CA ARG A 4 -7.47 2.99 24.96
C ARG A 4 -6.49 2.76 23.82
N VAL A 5 -6.66 1.66 23.11
CA VAL A 5 -6.21 1.61 21.72
C VAL A 5 -7.22 2.49 20.98
N ASP A 6 -6.92 3.78 20.90
CA ASP A 6 -7.67 4.68 20.02
C ASP A 6 -7.71 4.05 18.63
N HIS A 7 -8.90 3.99 18.04
CA HIS A 7 -9.16 3.40 16.73
C HIS A 7 -8.38 4.19 15.65
N GLU A 8 -7.13 3.80 15.37
CA GLU A 8 -6.29 4.43 14.35
C GLU A 8 -6.86 4.25 12.92
N TYR A 9 -7.78 3.30 12.75
CA TYR A 9 -8.48 3.02 11.49
C TYR A 9 -9.81 2.30 11.75
N ASP A 10 -10.82 2.60 10.92
CA ASP A 10 -12.13 1.91 10.95
C ASP A 10 -12.04 0.50 10.36
N TYR A 11 -11.23 0.34 9.31
CA TYR A 11 -11.07 -0.90 8.56
C TYR A 11 -9.61 -1.14 8.20
N LEU A 12 -9.19 -2.41 8.25
CA LEU A 12 -7.86 -2.86 7.82
C LEU A 12 -8.00 -3.85 6.67
N PHE A 13 -7.39 -3.53 5.53
CA PHE A 13 -7.35 -4.40 4.35
C PHE A 13 -5.93 -4.94 4.12
N LYS A 14 -5.83 -6.25 3.87
CA LYS A 14 -4.58 -6.89 3.40
C LYS A 14 -4.74 -7.25 1.93
N ILE A 15 -3.89 -6.68 1.08
CA ILE A 15 -3.94 -6.85 -0.37
C ILE A 15 -2.67 -7.56 -0.83
N VAL A 16 -2.81 -8.57 -1.69
CA VAL A 16 -1.68 -9.26 -2.33
C VAL A 16 -1.74 -8.97 -3.83
N LEU A 17 -0.72 -8.28 -4.35
CA LEU A 17 -0.60 -7.96 -5.76
C LEU A 17 0.24 -9.03 -6.47
N ILE A 18 -0.39 -9.82 -7.34
CA ILE A 18 0.23 -10.92 -8.09
C ILE A 18 0.22 -10.67 -9.59
N GLY A 19 1.10 -11.36 -10.31
CA GLY A 19 1.25 -11.27 -11.77
C GLY A 19 2.69 -11.53 -12.21
N ASP A 20 2.91 -11.70 -13.50
CA ASP A 20 4.22 -12.05 -14.07
C ASP A 20 5.31 -11.01 -13.76
N SER A 21 6.57 -11.42 -13.90
CA SER A 21 7.71 -10.52 -13.75
C SER A 21 7.64 -9.38 -14.77
N GLY A 22 7.98 -8.15 -14.36
CA GLY A 22 8.03 -6.99 -15.26
C GLY A 22 6.69 -6.32 -15.61
N VAL A 23 5.53 -6.84 -15.19
CA VAL A 23 4.20 -6.25 -15.51
C VAL A 23 3.87 -4.94 -14.76
N GLY A 24 4.81 -4.40 -13.97
CA GLY A 24 4.66 -3.11 -13.31
C GLY A 24 4.10 -3.12 -11.88
N LYS A 25 4.03 -4.28 -11.21
CA LYS A 25 3.50 -4.40 -9.83
C LYS A 25 4.14 -3.43 -8.83
N SER A 26 5.48 -3.34 -8.79
CA SER A 26 6.17 -2.37 -7.91
C SER A 26 5.87 -0.91 -8.28
N ASN A 27 5.69 -0.60 -9.57
CA ASN A 27 5.30 0.75 -10.00
C ASN A 27 3.87 1.11 -9.59
N ILE A 28 2.94 0.14 -9.60
CA ILE A 28 1.58 0.34 -9.08
C ILE A 28 1.63 0.56 -7.57
N LEU A 29 2.39 -0.26 -6.84
CA LEU A 29 2.53 -0.15 -5.39
C LEU A 29 3.14 1.20 -4.98
N SER A 30 4.22 1.63 -5.64
CA SER A 30 4.88 2.90 -5.35
C SER A 30 4.04 4.10 -5.77
N ARG A 31 3.34 4.03 -6.90
CA ARG A 31 2.40 5.08 -7.32
C ARG A 31 1.25 5.21 -6.33
N PHE A 32 0.69 4.10 -5.88
CA PHE A 32 -0.40 4.12 -4.92
C PHE A 32 0.06 4.63 -3.56
N THR A 33 1.21 4.18 -3.03
CA THR A 33 1.61 4.49 -1.64
C THR A 33 2.41 5.77 -1.49
N ARG A 34 3.24 6.12 -2.49
CA ARG A 34 4.20 7.23 -2.45
C ARG A 34 4.01 8.27 -3.56
N ASN A 35 3.09 8.02 -4.50
CA ASN A 35 2.92 8.83 -5.71
C ASN A 35 4.18 8.89 -6.60
N GLU A 36 4.96 7.81 -6.62
CA GLU A 36 6.19 7.67 -7.40
C GLU A 36 5.99 6.78 -8.64
N PHE A 37 6.86 6.92 -9.64
CA PHE A 37 6.91 5.99 -10.77
C PHE A 37 8.32 5.93 -11.34
N CYS A 38 8.85 4.73 -11.51
CA CYS A 38 10.18 4.50 -12.07
C CYS A 38 10.04 3.89 -13.47
N LEU A 39 10.40 4.66 -14.50
CA LEU A 39 10.41 4.17 -15.89
C LEU A 39 11.36 2.98 -16.08
N GLU A 40 12.47 2.95 -15.34
CA GLU A 40 13.48 1.90 -15.38
C GLU A 40 13.32 0.91 -14.21
N SER A 41 12.08 0.55 -13.88
CA SER A 41 11.82 -0.38 -12.78
C SER A 41 12.42 -1.76 -13.06
N LYS A 42 13.28 -2.23 -12.16
CA LYS A 42 13.82 -3.60 -12.19
C LYS A 42 12.82 -4.60 -11.61
N SER A 43 12.98 -5.88 -11.93
CA SER A 43 12.19 -6.95 -11.34
C SER A 43 12.38 -7.01 -9.83
N THR A 44 11.28 -7.15 -9.10
CA THR A 44 11.29 -7.33 -7.65
C THR A 44 11.93 -8.67 -7.30
N ILE A 45 12.89 -8.68 -6.37
CA ILE A 45 13.43 -9.90 -5.79
C ILE A 45 12.67 -10.17 -4.49
N GLY A 46 12.00 -11.32 -4.40
CA GLY A 46 11.17 -11.64 -3.24
C GLY A 46 9.86 -10.86 -3.20
N VAL A 47 9.62 -10.16 -2.09
CA VAL A 47 8.37 -9.43 -1.83
C VAL A 47 8.66 -8.00 -1.36
N GLU A 48 7.75 -7.08 -1.69
CA GLU A 48 7.78 -5.69 -1.21
C GLU A 48 6.50 -5.44 -0.38
N PHE A 49 6.66 -4.73 0.74
CA PHE A 49 5.55 -4.34 1.61
C PHE A 49 5.40 -2.83 1.60
N ALA A 50 4.15 -2.36 1.48
CA ALA A 50 3.83 -0.95 1.67
C ALA A 50 2.43 -0.81 2.29
N THR A 51 2.26 0.24 3.08
CA THR A 51 1.00 0.57 3.76
C THR A 51 0.56 1.96 3.34
N ARG A 52 -0.75 2.14 3.11
CA ARG A 52 -1.36 3.45 2.88
C ARG A 52 -2.64 3.56 3.71
N THR A 53 -2.69 4.57 4.57
CA THR A 53 -3.91 4.97 5.26
C THR A 53 -4.72 5.87 4.34
N LEU A 54 -5.99 5.54 4.14
CA LEU A 54 -6.93 6.37 3.39
C LEU A 54 -7.83 7.10 4.39
N GLN A 55 -7.91 8.42 4.27
CA GLN A 55 -8.85 9.21 5.05
C GLN A 55 -10.20 9.21 4.34
N ASN A 56 -11.27 8.99 5.10
CA ASN A 56 -12.62 9.17 4.59
C ASN A 56 -12.90 10.68 4.50
N LEU A 57 -12.91 11.23 3.28
CA LEU A 57 -13.14 12.67 3.04
C LEU A 57 -14.61 13.09 3.23
N LEU A 58 -15.50 12.17 3.61
CA LEU A 58 -16.93 12.42 3.78
C LEU A 58 -17.38 12.43 5.26
N ALA A 59 -16.44 12.24 6.19
CA ALA A 59 -16.69 12.32 7.63
C ALA A 59 -16.09 13.63 8.15
N ASP A 60 -16.87 14.70 8.08
CA ASP A 60 -16.70 15.89 8.93
C ASP A 60 -17.41 15.66 10.27
#